data_AF-A0A4S8SCQ8-F1
#
_entry.id   AF-A0A4S8SCQ8-F1
#
_cell.length_a   1.000
_cell.length_b   1.000
_cell.length_c   1.000
_cell.angle_alpha   90.00
_cell.angle_beta   90.00
_cell.angle_gamma   90.00
#
_symmetry.space_group_name_H-M   'P 1'
#
loop_
_entity.id
_entity.type
_entity.pdbx_description
1 polymer ?
#
loop_
_entity_poly.entity_id
_entity_poly.type
_entity_poly.pdbx_seq_one_letter_code
_entity_poly.pdbx_strand_id
1 'polypeptide(L)'
;MFAEVANYANDAAAVEKSLRLLQAFVQIAAGTTSSATDAKTWNMARGQFALARRYLRLFKWIDFSQASTATWTSSPPSPRRILATAKNMLLAIYFFMEMFCITNAMGITTSSFLTALQHHALQVWFLAISTSLVLTTYDYLSQNTESAILASNLVLDCCDILIPGSAVGWIAVDSVTVGIASSISSVIAGQQIWVRVQKEAKEKEMRKKEKSMRKVRFDKGTKVSEEEREGLSEKIGKEEASNGVVDGSVKALANAVGDGNGGVKKRSKKA
;
A
#
# COMPACT_ATOMS: atom_id res chain seq x y z
N MET A 1 -0.72 16.05 15.03
CA MET A 1 -1.10 16.88 13.87
C MET A 1 -0.05 16.90 12.75
N PHE A 2 1.08 17.61 12.81
CA PHE A 2 2.02 17.67 11.67
C PHE A 2 2.57 16.32 11.21
N ALA A 3 2.91 15.42 12.14
CA ALA A 3 3.36 14.07 11.80
C ALA A 3 2.28 13.24 11.09
N GLU A 4 1.02 13.40 11.47
CA GLU A 4 -0.10 12.66 10.87
C GLU A 4 -0.37 13.15 9.44
N VAL A 5 -0.32 14.47 9.24
CA VAL A 5 -0.41 15.08 7.90
C VAL A 5 0.76 14.64 7.03
N ALA A 6 1.98 14.61 7.57
CA ALA A 6 3.15 14.12 6.85
C ALA A 6 3.00 12.64 6.45
N ASN A 7 2.48 11.78 7.34
CA ASN A 7 2.21 10.38 7.00
C ASN A 7 1.23 10.28 5.82
N TYR A 8 0.15 11.07 5.83
CA TYR A 8 -0.82 11.10 4.75
C TYR A 8 -0.23 11.62 3.44
N ALA A 9 0.51 12.73 3.47
CA ALA A 9 1.15 13.30 2.29
C ALA A 9 2.24 12.40 1.67
N ASN A 10 2.84 11.52 2.46
CA ASN A 10 3.82 10.55 1.98
C ASN A 10 3.20 9.29 1.34
N ASP A 11 1.87 9.15 1.37
CA ASP A 11 1.17 8.05 0.70
C ASP A 11 0.64 8.51 -0.67
N ALA A 12 1.07 7.84 -1.74
CA ALA A 12 0.70 8.24 -3.10
C ALA A 12 -0.82 8.15 -3.37
N ALA A 13 -1.54 7.21 -2.73
CA ALA A 13 -2.97 7.10 -2.89
C ALA A 13 -3.71 8.24 -2.17
N ALA A 14 -3.24 8.65 -0.99
CA ALA A 14 -3.73 9.82 -0.28
C ALA A 14 -3.55 11.12 -1.09
N VAL A 15 -2.37 11.31 -1.69
CA VAL A 15 -2.11 12.47 -2.57
C VAL A 15 -3.03 12.43 -3.79
N GLU A 16 -3.23 11.27 -4.43
CA GLU A 16 -4.16 11.13 -5.56
C GLU A 16 -5.60 11.54 -5.20
N LYS A 17 -6.08 11.16 -4.00
CA LYS A 17 -7.43 11.56 -3.53
C LYS A 17 -7.51 13.04 -3.18
N SER A 18 -6.44 13.61 -2.63
CA SER A 18 -6.36 15.06 -2.38
C SER A 18 -6.44 15.85 -3.69
N LEU A 19 -5.70 15.42 -4.71
CA LEU A 19 -5.76 16.01 -6.05
C LEU A 19 -7.15 15.85 -6.68
N ARG A 20 -7.84 14.72 -6.44
CA ARG A 20 -9.20 14.49 -6.92
C ARG A 20 -10.19 15.47 -6.28
N LEU A 21 -10.04 15.73 -4.99
CA LEU A 21 -10.87 16.70 -4.26
C LEU A 21 -10.64 18.12 -4.79
N LEU A 22 -9.37 18.52 -4.98
CA LEU A 22 -9.02 19.81 -5.57
C LEU A 22 -9.59 19.96 -6.98
N GLN A 23 -9.43 18.92 -7.82
CA GLN A 23 -10.02 18.85 -9.17
C GLN A 23 -11.55 19.06 -9.12
N ALA A 24 -12.23 18.47 -8.14
CA ALA A 24 -13.66 18.56 -7.99
C ALA A 24 -14.12 19.97 -7.57
N PHE A 25 -13.40 20.63 -6.65
CA PHE A 25 -13.68 22.02 -6.27
C PHE A 25 -13.50 23.00 -7.41
N VAL A 26 -12.41 22.89 -8.19
CA VAL A 26 -12.23 23.77 -9.35
C VAL A 26 -13.25 23.48 -10.45
N GLN A 27 -13.73 22.23 -10.57
CA GLN A 27 -14.83 21.88 -11.47
C GLN A 27 -16.14 22.55 -11.08
N ILE A 28 -16.47 22.59 -9.77
CA ILE A 28 -17.65 23.28 -9.26
C ILE A 28 -17.51 24.80 -9.48
N ALA A 29 -16.34 25.37 -9.17
CA ALA A 29 -16.07 26.79 -9.40
C ALA A 29 -16.20 27.18 -10.88
N ALA A 30 -15.70 26.34 -11.79
CA ALA A 30 -15.84 26.54 -13.23
C ALA A 30 -17.31 26.53 -13.70
N GLY A 31 -18.16 25.71 -13.07
CA GLY A 31 -19.57 25.59 -13.43
C GLY A 31 -20.49 26.61 -12.77
N THR A 32 -20.01 27.36 -11.76
CA THR A 32 -20.80 28.33 -10.99
C THR A 32 -20.41 29.78 -11.25
N THR A 33 -19.23 30.03 -11.82
CA THR A 33 -18.84 31.40 -12.20
C THR A 33 -19.65 31.93 -13.38
N SER A 34 -20.04 33.21 -13.29
CA SER A 34 -20.70 33.93 -14.39
C SER A 34 -19.71 34.47 -15.43
N SER A 35 -18.41 34.47 -15.11
CA SER A 35 -17.35 35.00 -15.98
C SER A 35 -16.74 33.90 -16.84
N ALA A 36 -16.81 34.05 -18.16
CA ALA A 36 -16.23 33.10 -19.11
C ALA A 36 -14.69 33.00 -18.98
N THR A 37 -14.01 34.09 -18.61
CA THR A 37 -12.55 34.11 -18.41
C THR A 37 -12.15 33.30 -17.19
N ASP A 38 -12.93 33.43 -16.10
CA ASP A 38 -12.68 32.69 -14.86
C ASP A 38 -12.99 31.21 -15.07
N ALA A 39 -14.08 30.89 -15.76
CA ALA A 39 -14.43 29.51 -16.12
C ALA A 39 -13.31 28.83 -16.90
N LYS A 40 -12.69 29.53 -17.86
CA LYS A 40 -11.53 29.01 -18.61
C LYS A 40 -10.34 28.72 -17.69
N THR A 41 -10.06 29.64 -16.74
CA THR A 41 -8.96 29.49 -15.78
C THR A 41 -9.18 28.29 -14.84
N TRP A 42 -10.39 28.15 -14.29
CA TRP A 42 -10.74 27.01 -13.45
C TRP A 42 -10.69 25.68 -14.20
N ASN A 43 -11.13 25.65 -15.46
CA ASN A 43 -11.02 24.45 -16.30
C ASN A 43 -9.56 24.10 -16.64
N MET A 44 -8.68 25.09 -16.82
CA MET A 44 -7.25 24.85 -16.97
C MET A 44 -6.67 24.19 -15.71
N ALA A 45 -6.95 24.75 -14.52
CA ALA A 45 -6.53 24.17 -13.24
C ALA A 45 -7.07 22.74 -13.05
N ARG A 46 -8.34 22.51 -13.41
CA ARG A 46 -8.94 21.17 -13.41
C ARG A 46 -8.15 20.19 -14.27
N GLY A 47 -7.76 20.61 -15.48
CA GLY A 47 -6.94 19.82 -16.39
C GLY A 47 -5.60 19.43 -15.79
N GLN A 48 -4.93 20.37 -15.10
CA GLN A 48 -3.65 20.12 -14.44
C GLN A 48 -3.78 19.12 -13.28
N PHE A 49 -4.78 19.25 -12.42
CA PHE A 49 -5.02 18.27 -11.36
C PHE A 49 -5.37 16.88 -11.92
N ALA A 50 -6.17 16.82 -12.98
CA ALA A 50 -6.48 15.57 -13.65
C ALA A 50 -5.22 14.91 -14.24
N LEU A 51 -4.34 15.69 -14.87
CA LEU A 51 -3.06 15.22 -15.40
C LEU A 51 -2.13 14.73 -14.29
N ALA A 52 -1.99 15.48 -13.19
CA ALA A 52 -1.20 15.07 -12.02
C ALA A 52 -1.63 13.70 -11.49
N ARG A 53 -2.95 13.46 -11.41
CA ARG A 53 -3.49 12.16 -10.99
C ARG A 53 -3.16 11.04 -11.96
N ARG A 54 -3.17 11.30 -13.28
CA ARG A 54 -2.79 10.31 -14.31
C ARG A 54 -1.37 9.81 -14.11
N TYR A 55 -0.43 10.67 -13.71
CA TYR A 55 0.94 10.24 -13.38
C TYR A 55 0.99 9.29 -12.18
N LEU A 56 0.24 9.58 -11.10
CA LEU A 56 0.23 8.74 -9.89
C LEU A 56 -0.37 7.34 -10.10
N ARG A 57 -1.11 7.15 -11.20
CA ARG A 57 -1.79 5.89 -11.52
C ARG A 57 -1.29 5.21 -12.79
N LEU A 58 -0.22 5.73 -13.40
CA LEU A 58 0.31 5.28 -14.69
C LEU A 58 0.55 3.75 -14.72
N PHE A 59 1.05 3.19 -13.62
CA PHE A 59 1.36 1.76 -13.48
C PHE A 59 0.35 0.99 -12.63
N LYS A 60 -0.78 1.60 -12.22
CA LYS A 60 -1.78 0.92 -11.38
C LYS A 60 -2.42 -0.29 -12.06
N TRP A 61 -2.34 -0.41 -13.39
CA TRP A 61 -2.81 -1.60 -14.09
C TRP A 61 -2.12 -2.88 -13.59
N ILE A 62 -0.84 -2.79 -13.16
CA ILE A 62 -0.09 -3.93 -12.63
C ILE A 62 -0.71 -4.43 -11.33
N ASP A 63 -1.04 -3.53 -10.40
CA ASP A 63 -1.66 -3.87 -9.12
C ASP A 63 -3.01 -4.57 -9.34
N PHE A 64 -3.83 -4.06 -10.27
CA PHE A 64 -5.11 -4.66 -10.60
C PHE A 64 -4.99 -5.99 -11.35
N SER A 65 -3.98 -6.15 -12.20
CA SER A 65 -3.65 -7.44 -12.83
C SER A 65 -3.26 -8.48 -11.79
N GLN A 66 -2.37 -8.14 -10.84
CA GLN A 66 -1.96 -9.04 -9.76
C GLN A 66 -3.14 -9.39 -8.83
N ALA A 67 -3.96 -8.40 -8.46
CA ALA A 67 -5.15 -8.61 -7.66
C ALA A 67 -6.17 -9.53 -8.36
N SER A 68 -6.31 -9.40 -9.68
CA SER A 68 -7.15 -10.28 -10.51
C SER A 68 -6.66 -11.72 -10.46
N THR A 69 -5.36 -11.95 -10.69
CA THR A 69 -4.74 -13.28 -10.61
C THR A 69 -4.90 -13.90 -9.22
N ALA A 70 -4.56 -13.17 -8.16
CA ALA A 70 -4.66 -13.65 -6.79
C ALA A 70 -6.11 -14.03 -6.43
N THR A 71 -7.08 -13.22 -6.84
CA THR A 71 -8.51 -13.49 -6.62
C THR A 71 -8.94 -14.72 -7.42
N TRP A 72 -8.53 -14.84 -8.69
CA TRP A 72 -8.90 -15.95 -9.55
C TRP A 72 -8.42 -17.30 -9.01
N THR A 73 -7.21 -17.34 -8.46
CA THR A 73 -6.62 -18.56 -7.88
C THR A 73 -7.10 -18.87 -6.46
N SER A 74 -7.86 -17.98 -5.82
CA SER A 74 -8.38 -18.22 -4.48
C SER A 74 -9.41 -19.36 -4.47
N SER A 75 -9.34 -20.26 -3.48
CA SER A 75 -10.26 -21.39 -3.31
C SER A 75 -11.19 -21.14 -2.11
N PRO A 76 -12.47 -21.58 -2.13
CA PRO A 76 -13.19 -22.31 -3.18
C PRO A 76 -13.71 -21.41 -4.32
N PRO A 77 -14.11 -21.98 -5.47
CA PRO A 77 -14.85 -21.23 -6.49
C PRO A 77 -16.16 -20.69 -5.92
N SER A 78 -16.36 -19.38 -6.05
CA SER A 78 -17.59 -18.70 -5.63
C SER A 78 -18.04 -17.67 -6.68
N PRO A 79 -19.35 -17.37 -6.79
CA PRO A 79 -19.83 -16.29 -7.65
C PRO A 79 -19.13 -14.96 -7.35
N ARG A 80 -18.92 -14.67 -6.06
CA ARG A 80 -18.16 -13.50 -5.59
C ARG A 80 -16.78 -13.38 -6.23
N ARG A 81 -16.05 -14.50 -6.34
CA ARG A 81 -14.72 -14.56 -6.96
C ARG A 81 -14.76 -14.10 -8.41
N ILE A 82 -15.76 -14.55 -9.17
CA ILE A 82 -15.93 -14.17 -10.58
C ILE A 82 -16.15 -12.66 -10.70
N LEU A 83 -17.06 -12.10 -9.90
CA LEU A 83 -17.33 -10.66 -9.92
C LEU A 83 -16.11 -9.83 -9.47
N ALA A 84 -15.39 -10.27 -8.44
CA ALA A 84 -14.20 -9.59 -7.96
C ALA A 84 -13.04 -9.64 -8.98
N THR A 85 -12.81 -10.78 -9.63
CA THR A 85 -11.84 -10.92 -10.73
C THR A 85 -12.24 -10.04 -11.91
N ALA A 86 -13.52 -10.06 -12.32
CA ALA A 86 -14.01 -9.24 -13.43
C ALA A 86 -13.83 -7.73 -13.15
N LYS A 87 -14.18 -7.26 -11.96
CA LYS A 87 -13.96 -5.87 -11.53
C LYS A 87 -12.49 -5.48 -11.67
N ASN A 88 -11.58 -6.28 -11.12
CA ASN A 88 -10.14 -6.00 -11.14
C ASN A 88 -9.56 -6.05 -12.56
N MET A 89 -10.02 -6.99 -13.39
CA MET A 89 -9.58 -7.10 -14.78
C MET A 89 -10.04 -5.89 -15.63
N LEU A 90 -11.28 -5.43 -15.45
CA LEU A 90 -11.78 -4.22 -16.11
C LEU A 90 -11.00 -2.97 -15.68
N LEU A 91 -10.69 -2.83 -14.38
CA LEU A 91 -9.83 -1.75 -13.89
C LEU A 91 -8.42 -1.84 -14.50
N ALA A 92 -7.82 -3.03 -14.58
CA ALA A 92 -6.52 -3.22 -15.19
C ALA A 92 -6.52 -2.76 -16.67
N ILE A 93 -7.52 -3.18 -17.46
CA ILE A 93 -7.67 -2.76 -18.85
C ILE A 93 -7.83 -1.24 -18.95
N TYR A 94 -8.65 -0.64 -18.10
CA TYR A 94 -8.85 0.81 -18.07
C TYR A 94 -7.54 1.58 -17.82
N PHE A 95 -6.79 1.23 -16.77
CA PHE A 95 -5.52 1.89 -16.46
C PHE A 95 -4.47 1.63 -17.55
N PHE A 96 -4.47 0.44 -18.15
CA PHE A 96 -3.59 0.11 -19.26
C PHE A 96 -3.87 0.97 -20.50
N MET A 97 -5.14 1.17 -20.86
CA MET A 97 -5.52 2.06 -21.97
C MET A 97 -5.16 3.52 -21.69
N GLU A 98 -5.42 3.98 -20.46
CA GLU A 98 -5.14 5.36 -20.06
C GLU A 98 -3.63 5.67 -20.07
N MET A 99 -2.78 4.68 -19.78
CA MET A 99 -1.32 4.81 -19.87
C MET A 99 -0.88 5.33 -21.24
N PHE A 100 -1.48 4.88 -22.33
CA PHE A 100 -1.18 5.38 -23.68
C PHE A 100 -1.77 6.78 -23.95
N CYS A 101 -2.92 7.08 -23.34
CA CYS A 101 -3.63 8.35 -23.51
C CYS A 101 -2.94 9.53 -22.79
N ILE A 102 -1.92 9.29 -21.95
CA ILE A 102 -1.23 10.35 -21.22
C ILE A 102 -0.49 11.31 -22.15
N THR A 103 0.03 10.83 -23.29
CA THR A 103 0.74 11.67 -24.27
C THR A 103 -0.16 12.75 -24.87
N ASN A 104 -1.42 12.39 -25.14
CA ASN A 104 -2.45 13.32 -25.60
C ASN A 104 -2.87 14.28 -24.49
N ALA A 105 -2.96 13.81 -23.24
CA ALA A 105 -3.28 14.66 -22.08
C ALA A 105 -2.19 15.68 -21.73
N MET A 106 -0.93 15.39 -22.04
CA MET A 106 0.20 16.32 -21.91
C MET A 106 0.24 17.37 -23.04
N GLY A 107 -0.54 17.19 -24.11
CA GLY A 107 -0.48 18.04 -25.30
C GLY A 107 0.73 17.78 -26.19
N ILE A 108 1.45 16.67 -25.99
CA ILE A 108 2.59 16.28 -26.84
C ILE A 108 2.11 15.76 -28.20
N THR A 109 1.04 14.96 -28.18
CA THR A 109 0.41 14.40 -29.38
C THR A 109 -1.03 14.88 -29.47
N THR A 110 -1.51 15.12 -30.68
CA THR A 110 -2.92 15.44 -30.96
C THR A 110 -3.44 14.40 -31.94
N SER A 111 -3.82 13.23 -31.41
CA SER A 111 -4.29 12.10 -32.22
C SER A 111 -5.76 11.80 -31.93
N SER A 112 -6.55 11.71 -33.00
CA SER A 112 -7.96 11.28 -32.92
C SER A 112 -8.09 9.89 -32.34
N PHE A 113 -7.14 8.99 -32.64
CA PHE A 113 -7.07 7.64 -32.07
C PHE A 113 -6.94 7.68 -30.54
N LEU A 114 -6.05 8.51 -29.99
CA LEU A 114 -5.86 8.59 -28.53
C LEU A 114 -7.08 9.22 -27.83
N THR A 115 -7.78 10.12 -28.52
CA THR A 115 -9.05 10.68 -28.03
C THR A 115 -10.15 9.61 -28.01
N ALA A 116 -10.28 8.80 -29.07
CA ALA A 116 -11.20 7.67 -29.11
C ALA A 116 -10.84 6.59 -28.08
N LEU A 117 -9.55 6.28 -27.93
CA LEU A 117 -9.06 5.32 -26.95
C LEU A 117 -9.37 5.79 -25.52
N GLN A 118 -9.21 7.07 -25.23
CA GLN A 118 -9.60 7.65 -23.94
C GLN A 118 -11.11 7.51 -23.69
N HIS A 119 -11.94 7.70 -24.72
CA HIS A 119 -13.39 7.52 -24.60
C HIS A 119 -13.75 6.06 -24.32
N HIS A 120 -13.16 5.09 -25.02
CA HIS A 120 -13.33 3.67 -24.73
C HIS A 120 -12.80 3.28 -23.34
N ALA A 121 -11.69 3.88 -22.89
CA ALA A 121 -11.19 3.66 -21.55
C ALA A 121 -12.23 4.09 -20.48
N LEU A 122 -12.92 5.22 -20.69
CA LEU A 122 -14.00 5.66 -19.80
C LEU A 122 -15.20 4.70 -19.81
N GLN A 123 -15.54 4.12 -20.96
CA GLN A 123 -16.57 3.07 -21.05
C GLN A 123 -16.19 1.84 -20.22
N VAL A 124 -14.94 1.38 -20.33
CA VAL A 124 -14.44 0.24 -19.53
C VAL A 124 -14.45 0.58 -18.03
N TRP A 125 -14.07 1.81 -17.67
CA TRP A 125 -14.14 2.26 -16.27
C TRP A 125 -15.57 2.25 -15.72
N PHE A 126 -16.55 2.69 -16.51
CA PHE A 126 -17.96 2.59 -16.13
C PHE A 126 -18.38 1.13 -15.89
N LEU A 127 -18.00 0.20 -16.77
CA LEU A 127 -18.30 -1.23 -16.62
C LEU A 127 -17.62 -1.82 -15.38
N ALA A 128 -16.41 -1.37 -15.07
CA ALA A 128 -15.69 -1.78 -13.87
C ALA A 128 -16.44 -1.38 -12.59
N ILE A 129 -16.92 -0.12 -12.51
CA ILE A 129 -17.72 0.36 -11.38
C ILE A 129 -19.07 -0.38 -11.32
N SER A 130 -19.70 -0.62 -12.47
CA SER A 130 -20.96 -1.38 -12.53
C SER A 130 -20.78 -2.79 -11.96
N THR A 131 -19.67 -3.46 -12.29
CA THR A 131 -19.33 -4.78 -11.73
C THR A 131 -19.04 -4.70 -10.22
N SER A 132 -18.39 -3.62 -9.77
CA SER A 132 -18.18 -3.34 -8.34
C SER A 132 -19.50 -3.17 -7.58
N LEU A 133 -20.46 -2.46 -8.18
CA LEU A 133 -21.78 -2.23 -7.60
C LEU A 133 -22.54 -3.55 -7.40
N VAL A 134 -22.52 -4.43 -8.42
CA VAL A 134 -23.13 -5.75 -8.33
C VAL A 134 -22.42 -6.60 -7.27
N LEU A 135 -21.10 -6.54 -7.18
CA LEU A 135 -20.32 -7.25 -6.15
C LEU A 135 -20.68 -6.79 -4.74
N THR A 136 -20.73 -5.48 -4.51
CA THR A 136 -21.10 -4.89 -3.21
C THR A 136 -22.54 -5.26 -2.83
N THR A 137 -23.45 -5.26 -3.80
CA THR A 137 -24.85 -5.68 -3.61
C THR A 137 -24.94 -7.17 -3.27
N TYR A 138 -24.18 -8.02 -3.96
CA TYR A 138 -24.08 -9.45 -3.66
C TYR A 138 -23.56 -9.70 -2.24
N ASP A 139 -22.52 -8.98 -1.83
CA ASP A 139 -21.95 -9.08 -0.48
C ASP A 139 -22.93 -8.62 0.60
N TYR A 140 -23.73 -7.59 0.31
CA TYR A 140 -24.80 -7.11 1.18
C TYR A 140 -25.91 -8.16 1.35
N LEU A 141 -26.39 -8.73 0.24
CA LEU A 141 -27.43 -9.76 0.26
C LEU A 141 -26.97 -11.05 0.96
N SER A 142 -25.68 -11.37 0.82
CA SER A 142 -25.08 -12.56 1.44
C SER A 142 -24.66 -12.34 2.89
N GLN A 143 -24.84 -11.12 3.45
CA GLN A 143 -24.41 -10.74 4.81
C GLN A 143 -22.93 -11.05 5.10
N ASN A 144 -22.08 -10.98 4.06
CA ASN A 144 -20.68 -11.41 4.14
C ASN A 144 -19.75 -10.40 4.83
N THR A 145 -20.23 -9.20 5.15
CA THR A 145 -19.40 -8.09 5.66
C THR A 145 -20.24 -7.12 6.48
N GLU A 146 -19.59 -6.36 7.36
CA GLU A 146 -20.21 -5.31 8.16
C GLU A 146 -20.93 -4.27 7.27
N SER A 147 -22.19 -3.98 7.58
CA SER A 147 -23.07 -3.13 6.77
C SER A 147 -22.52 -1.71 6.57
N ALA A 148 -21.79 -1.16 7.55
CA ALA A 148 -21.20 0.18 7.44
C ALA A 148 -20.13 0.27 6.34
N ILE A 149 -19.28 -0.75 6.22
CA ILE A 149 -18.25 -0.81 5.18
C ILE A 149 -18.91 -0.93 3.80
N LEU A 150 -19.90 -1.81 3.66
CA LEU A 150 -20.63 -2.00 2.41
C LEU A 150 -21.40 -0.75 1.99
N ALA A 151 -22.04 -0.05 2.93
CA ALA A 151 -22.73 1.21 2.65
C ALA A 151 -21.75 2.27 2.13
N SER A 152 -20.56 2.39 2.73
CA SER A 152 -19.54 3.32 2.23
C SER A 152 -19.08 2.98 0.82
N ASN A 153 -18.87 1.70 0.51
CA ASN A 153 -18.49 1.24 -0.84
C ASN A 153 -19.60 1.50 -1.87
N LEU A 154 -20.86 1.28 -1.48
CA LEU A 154 -22.01 1.54 -2.33
C LEU A 154 -22.11 3.04 -2.67
N VAL A 155 -21.97 3.92 -1.67
CA VAL A 155 -21.97 5.38 -1.89
C VAL A 155 -20.81 5.79 -2.79
N LEU A 156 -19.61 5.22 -2.60
CA LEU A 156 -18.46 5.47 -3.46
C LEU A 156 -18.73 5.07 -4.91
N ASP A 157 -19.24 3.86 -5.15
CA ASP A 157 -19.54 3.35 -6.49
C ASP A 157 -20.64 4.19 -7.17
N CYS A 158 -21.70 4.56 -6.44
CA CYS A 158 -22.78 5.42 -6.94
C CYS A 158 -22.31 6.85 -7.27
N CYS A 159 -21.39 7.43 -6.50
CA CYS A 159 -20.82 8.73 -6.82
C CYS A 159 -19.85 8.66 -8.00
N ASP A 160 -19.02 7.61 -8.04
CA ASP A 160 -17.97 7.47 -9.04
C ASP A 160 -18.51 7.10 -10.41
N ILE A 161 -19.65 6.40 -10.51
CA ILE A 161 -20.26 6.02 -11.80
C ILE A 161 -20.69 7.23 -12.64
N LEU A 162 -21.02 8.35 -11.98
CA LEU A 162 -21.44 9.59 -12.65
C LEU A 162 -20.33 10.18 -13.50
N ILE A 163 -19.06 9.97 -13.14
CA ILE A 163 -17.92 10.61 -13.82
C ILE A 163 -17.66 10.01 -15.20
N PRO A 164 -17.45 8.69 -15.37
CA PRO A 164 -17.37 8.11 -16.70
C PRO A 164 -18.74 8.12 -17.39
N GLY A 165 -19.85 7.97 -16.64
CA GLY A 165 -21.20 7.97 -17.19
C GLY A 165 -21.55 9.28 -17.90
N SER A 166 -21.23 10.43 -17.30
CA SER A 166 -21.44 11.73 -17.92
C SER A 166 -20.42 12.01 -19.03
N ALA A 167 -19.15 11.61 -18.84
CA ALA A 167 -18.09 11.86 -19.82
C ALA A 167 -18.26 11.08 -21.12
N VAL A 168 -18.87 9.88 -21.06
CA VAL A 168 -19.23 9.07 -22.23
C VAL A 168 -20.59 9.49 -22.82
N GLY A 169 -21.39 10.25 -22.07
CA GLY A 169 -22.73 10.68 -22.50
C GLY A 169 -23.85 9.67 -22.23
N TRP A 170 -23.61 8.66 -21.39
CA TRP A 170 -24.64 7.70 -20.97
C TRP A 170 -25.57 8.25 -19.89
N ILE A 171 -25.09 9.19 -19.07
CA ILE A 171 -25.88 9.83 -18.02
C ILE A 171 -25.84 11.35 -18.24
N ALA A 172 -27.01 11.95 -18.47
CA ALA A 172 -27.15 13.40 -18.65
C ALA A 172 -27.09 14.12 -17.31
N VAL A 173 -25.87 14.43 -16.85
CA VAL A 173 -25.60 15.15 -15.60
C VAL A 173 -24.67 16.32 -15.89
N ASP A 174 -24.98 17.48 -15.30
CA ASP A 174 -24.17 18.68 -15.45
C ASP A 174 -22.81 18.58 -14.74
N SER A 175 -21.87 19.44 -15.12
CA SER A 175 -20.51 19.42 -14.57
C SER A 175 -20.45 19.73 -13.08
N VAL A 176 -21.39 20.51 -12.52
CA VAL A 176 -21.39 20.85 -11.09
C VAL A 176 -21.78 19.63 -10.27
N THR A 177 -22.84 18.93 -10.66
CA THR A 177 -23.29 17.70 -9.99
C THR A 177 -22.21 16.61 -10.00
N VAL A 178 -21.50 16.42 -11.13
CA VAL A 178 -20.35 15.50 -11.20
C VAL A 178 -19.21 15.94 -10.26
N GLY A 179 -18.98 17.25 -10.14
CA GLY A 179 -18.02 17.81 -9.19
C GLY A 179 -18.40 17.53 -7.73
N ILE A 180 -19.68 17.67 -7.37
CA ILE A 180 -20.18 17.37 -6.03
C ILE A 180 -20.00 15.89 -5.72
N ALA A 181 -20.45 15.00 -6.61
CA ALA A 181 -20.29 13.56 -6.45
C ALA A 181 -18.81 13.16 -6.30
N SER A 182 -17.92 13.71 -7.13
CA SER A 182 -16.48 13.47 -7.02
C SER A 182 -15.90 14.03 -5.71
N SER A 183 -16.45 15.12 -5.16
CA SER A 183 -16.01 15.67 -3.87
C SER A 183 -16.37 14.74 -2.72
N ILE A 184 -17.63 14.28 -2.68
CA ILE A 184 -18.13 13.33 -1.67
C ILE A 184 -17.30 12.05 -1.68
N SER A 185 -17.09 11.46 -2.87
CA SER A 185 -16.32 10.21 -2.96
C SER A 185 -14.85 10.39 -2.58
N SER A 186 -14.26 11.54 -2.88
CA SER A 186 -12.88 11.85 -2.51
C SER A 186 -12.70 12.03 -1.00
N VAL A 187 -13.66 12.66 -0.32
CA VAL A 187 -13.61 12.84 1.14
C VAL A 187 -13.72 11.50 1.84
N ILE A 188 -14.69 10.66 1.45
CA ILE A 188 -14.89 9.32 2.05
C ILE A 188 -13.65 8.44 1.83
N ALA A 189 -13.16 8.34 0.59
CA ALA A 189 -11.97 7.55 0.28
C ALA A 189 -10.71 8.13 0.97
N GLY A 190 -10.61 9.46 1.05
CA GLY A 190 -9.52 10.14 1.74
C GLY A 190 -9.50 9.83 3.23
N GLN A 191 -10.65 9.80 3.89
CA GLN A 191 -10.81 9.41 5.30
C GLN A 191 -10.42 7.95 5.54
N GLN A 192 -10.84 7.02 4.66
CA GLN A 192 -10.45 5.61 4.74
C GLN A 192 -8.92 5.45 4.66
N ILE A 193 -8.28 6.16 3.72
CA ILE A 193 -6.82 6.15 3.58
C ILE A 193 -6.15 6.79 4.81
N TRP A 194 -6.70 7.87 5.35
CA TRP A 194 -6.18 8.52 6.55
C TRP A 194 -6.09 7.53 7.72
N VAL A 195 -7.18 6.84 8.02
CA VAL A 195 -7.24 5.85 9.11
C VAL A 195 -6.20 4.75 8.89
N ARG A 196 -6.10 4.21 7.67
CA ARG A 196 -5.11 3.18 7.30
C ARG A 196 -3.68 3.67 7.53
N VAL A 197 -3.33 4.83 7.00
CA VAL A 197 -1.96 5.37 7.03
C VAL A 197 -1.52 5.68 8.47
N GLN A 198 -2.42 6.21 9.31
CA GLN A 198 -2.08 6.43 10.72
C GLN A 198 -1.88 5.12 11.48
N LYS A 199 -2.65 4.08 11.15
CA LYS A 199 -2.47 2.75 11.74
C LYS A 199 -1.10 2.15 11.35
N GLU A 200 -0.77 2.17 10.06
CA GLU A 200 0.52 1.68 9.56
C GLU A 200 1.72 2.43 10.17
N ALA A 201 1.60 3.75 10.34
CA ALA A 201 2.64 4.56 10.99
C ALA A 201 2.84 4.16 12.46
N LYS A 202 1.74 3.98 13.22
CA LYS A 202 1.81 3.52 14.61
C LYS A 202 2.43 2.12 14.72
N GLU A 203 2.05 1.20 13.84
CA GLU A 203 2.60 -0.17 13.81
C GLU A 203 4.10 -0.19 13.49
N LYS A 204 4.56 0.64 12.55
CA LYS A 204 5.99 0.79 12.24
C LYS A 204 6.77 1.31 13.45
N GLU A 205 6.25 2.31 14.15
CA GLU A 205 6.87 2.84 15.37
C GLU A 205 6.92 1.80 16.50
N MET A 206 5.84 1.04 16.70
CA MET A 206 5.82 -0.06 17.68
C MET A 206 6.86 -1.13 17.34
N ARG A 207 6.95 -1.56 16.07
CA ARG A 207 7.96 -2.52 15.61
C ARG A 207 9.39 -1.98 15.81
N LYS A 208 9.61 -0.68 15.61
CA LYS A 208 10.91 -0.04 15.83
C LYS A 208 11.29 -0.02 17.31
N LYS A 209 10.35 0.33 18.19
CA LYS A 209 10.54 0.27 19.65
C LYS A 209 10.81 -1.15 20.12
N GLU A 210 10.08 -2.14 19.62
CA GLU A 210 10.28 -3.55 19.96
C GLU A 210 11.69 -4.04 19.57
N LYS A 211 12.14 -3.73 18.35
CA LYS A 211 13.50 -4.06 17.90
C LYS A 211 14.58 -3.40 18.78
N SER A 212 14.39 -2.14 19.15
CA SER A 212 15.31 -1.42 20.05
C SER A 212 15.34 -2.07 21.44
N MET A 213 14.19 -2.40 22.01
CA MET A 213 14.09 -3.09 23.31
C MET A 213 14.75 -4.46 23.29
N ARG A 214 14.57 -5.24 22.22
CA ARG A 214 15.22 -6.54 22.04
C ARG A 214 16.75 -6.39 21.97
N LYS A 215 17.25 -5.37 21.28
CA LYS A 215 18.69 -5.08 21.21
C LYS A 215 19.25 -4.70 22.59
N VAL A 216 18.58 -3.80 23.32
CA VAL A 216 19.01 -3.43 24.69
C VAL A 216 19.03 -4.64 25.62
N ARG A 217 18.02 -5.52 25.52
CA ARG A 217 17.99 -6.76 26.32
C ARG A 217 19.14 -7.72 25.95
N PHE A 218 19.44 -7.84 24.66
CA PHE A 218 20.56 -8.65 24.18
C PHE A 218 21.90 -8.09 24.67
N ASP A 219 22.15 -6.80 24.46
CA ASP A 219 23.39 -6.13 24.89
C ASP A 219 23.58 -6.22 26.41
N LYS A 220 22.50 -6.10 27.19
CA LYS A 220 22.54 -6.30 28.65
C LYS A 220 22.89 -7.75 29.02
N GLY A 221 22.32 -8.74 28.34
CA GLY A 221 22.64 -10.15 28.57
C GLY A 221 24.10 -10.48 28.26
N THR A 222 24.65 -9.93 27.16
CA THR A 222 26.06 -10.09 26.80
C THR A 222 26.98 -9.50 27.88
N LYS A 223 26.69 -8.27 28.36
CA LYS A 223 27.49 -7.64 29.42
C LYS A 223 27.48 -8.43 30.72
N VAL A 224 26.32 -8.93 31.15
CA VAL A 224 26.23 -9.77 32.36
C VAL A 224 27.04 -11.06 32.18
N SER A 225 26.99 -11.69 31.01
CA SER A 225 27.80 -12.89 30.72
C SER A 225 29.31 -12.60 30.69
N GLU A 226 29.73 -11.41 30.27
CA GLU A 226 31.13 -10.98 30.30
C GLU A 226 31.59 -10.72 31.74
N GLU A 227 30.80 -9.99 32.54
CA GLU A 227 31.06 -9.74 33.96
C GLU A 227 31.13 -11.04 34.78
N GLU A 228 30.26 -12.02 34.51
CA GLU A 228 30.31 -13.35 35.15
C GLU A 228 31.58 -14.12 34.78
N ARG A 229 32.03 -14.04 33.52
CA ARG A 229 33.29 -14.69 33.06
C ARG A 229 34.52 -14.04 33.70
N GLU A 230 34.56 -12.71 33.76
CA GLU A 230 35.65 -11.98 34.40
C GLU A 230 35.72 -12.28 35.90
N GLY A 231 34.58 -12.24 36.61
CA GLY A 231 34.52 -12.57 38.03
C GLY A 231 34.91 -14.02 38.35
N LEU A 232 34.59 -14.97 37.47
CA LEU A 232 35.01 -16.37 37.60
C LEU A 232 36.53 -16.51 37.39
N SER A 233 37.09 -15.84 36.39
CA SER A 233 38.54 -15.83 36.13
C SER A 233 39.32 -15.21 37.29
N GLU A 234 38.80 -14.15 37.91
CA GLU A 234 39.45 -13.47 39.04
C GLU A 234 39.40 -14.32 40.33
N LYS A 235 38.33 -15.11 40.53
CA LYS A 235 38.26 -16.09 41.62
C LYS A 235 39.27 -17.23 41.45
N ILE A 236 39.37 -17.79 40.24
CA ILE A 236 40.34 -18.86 39.94
C ILE A 236 41.78 -18.35 40.15
N GLY A 237 42.11 -17.15 39.68
CA GLY A 237 43.44 -16.56 39.88
C GLY A 237 43.78 -16.29 41.36
N LYS A 238 42.80 -15.93 42.20
CA LYS A 238 43.00 -15.76 43.65
C LYS A 238 43.16 -17.10 44.39
N GLU A 239 42.44 -18.15 43.98
CA GLU A 239 42.62 -19.51 44.53
C GLU A 239 43.99 -20.12 44.16
N GLU A 240 44.46 -19.92 42.93
CA GLU A 240 45.81 -20.35 42.51
C GLU A 240 46.92 -19.57 43.25
N ALA A 241 46.75 -18.26 43.48
CA ALA A 241 47.70 -17.47 44.25
C ALA A 241 47.69 -17.83 45.75
N SER A 242 46.54 -18.25 46.31
CA SER A 242 46.43 -18.71 47.70
C SER A 242 46.98 -20.13 47.92
N ASN A 243 46.93 -20.98 46.89
CA ASN A 243 47.47 -22.36 46.95
C ASN A 243 48.96 -22.45 46.55
N GLY A 244 49.56 -21.37 46.05
CA GLY A 244 50.96 -21.32 45.61
C GLY A 244 52.04 -21.27 46.71
N VAL A 245 51.69 -21.48 47.99
CA VAL A 245 52.66 -21.46 49.11
C VAL A 245 52.93 -22.85 49.72
N VAL A 246 52.35 -23.93 49.20
CA VAL A 246 52.63 -25.29 49.72
C VAL A 246 53.13 -26.21 48.62
N ASP A 247 54.45 -26.43 48.65
CA ASP A 247 55.21 -27.63 48.24
C ASP A 247 54.94 -28.17 46.81
N GLY A 248 55.90 -28.15 45.90
CA GLY A 248 57.09 -28.97 46.05
C GLY A 248 56.79 -30.41 45.64
N SER A 249 57.28 -30.81 44.46
CA SER A 249 57.64 -32.18 44.08
C SER A 249 56.87 -32.86 42.93
N VAL A 250 57.71 -33.53 42.12
CA VAL A 250 57.47 -34.61 41.15
C VAL A 250 56.96 -34.25 39.75
N LYS A 251 57.98 -34.00 38.93
CA LYS A 251 58.06 -34.26 37.49
C LYS A 251 57.93 -35.78 37.21
N ALA A 252 57.19 -36.09 36.14
CA ALA A 252 57.36 -37.23 35.23
C ALA A 252 56.34 -38.40 35.25
N LEU A 253 56.13 -38.91 34.02
CA LEU A 253 55.59 -40.20 33.59
C LEU A 253 54.07 -40.35 33.45
N ALA A 254 53.57 -40.30 32.21
CA ALA A 254 53.13 -41.51 31.51
C ALA A 254 52.79 -41.19 30.04
N ASN A 255 53.47 -41.89 29.14
CA ASN A 255 53.17 -41.96 27.71
C ASN A 255 52.44 -43.30 27.46
N ALA A 256 51.62 -43.32 26.39
CA ALA A 256 50.97 -44.48 25.76
C ALA A 256 49.71 -45.07 26.42
N VAL A 257 48.58 -44.98 25.71
CA VAL A 257 47.90 -46.10 25.02
C VAL A 257 46.79 -45.47 24.16
N GLY A 258 46.67 -45.91 22.91
CA GLY A 258 45.89 -45.26 21.88
C GLY A 258 44.50 -45.82 21.63
N ASP A 259 44.05 -45.44 20.44
CA ASP A 259 43.06 -46.06 19.57
C ASP A 259 41.60 -45.57 19.65
N GLY A 260 40.97 -45.45 18.47
CA GLY A 260 39.51 -45.36 18.37
C GLY A 260 38.88 -44.18 17.60
N ASN A 261 39.28 -44.00 16.36
CA ASN A 261 38.51 -43.56 15.18
C ASN A 261 36.99 -43.21 15.32
N GLY A 262 36.55 -42.15 14.62
CA GLY A 262 35.13 -41.92 14.33
C GLY A 262 34.82 -40.54 13.76
N GLY A 263 35.21 -40.28 12.50
CA GLY A 263 35.07 -38.97 11.87
C GLY A 263 33.71 -38.63 11.25
N VAL A 264 33.76 -37.51 10.50
CA VAL A 264 32.94 -37.17 9.31
C VAL A 264 31.58 -36.50 9.68
N LYS A 265 31.12 -35.36 9.13
CA LYS A 265 31.40 -34.62 7.89
C LYS A 265 30.99 -33.14 8.03
N LYS A 266 31.83 -32.23 7.54
CA LYS A 266 31.43 -30.88 7.11
C LYS A 266 30.53 -30.96 5.86
N ARG A 267 29.49 -30.14 5.76
CA ARG A 267 29.01 -29.63 4.46
C ARG A 267 28.38 -28.23 4.60
N SER A 268 29.10 -27.24 4.08
CA SER A 268 28.62 -25.94 3.58
C SER A 268 27.59 -26.20 2.47
N LYS A 269 26.53 -25.41 2.19
CA LYS A 269 26.48 -24.00 1.75
C LYS A 269 25.03 -23.83 1.23
N LYS A 270 24.33 -22.72 1.44
CA LYS A 270 24.04 -21.63 0.47
C LYS A 270 22.82 -20.88 1.05
N ALA A 271 22.83 -19.54 1.13
CA ALA A 271 22.55 -18.61 0.02
C ALA A 271 21.15 -18.82 -0.54
#